data_AF-A0A7K4M9B1-F1
#
_entry.id   AF-A0A7K4M9B1-F1
#
_cell.length_a   1.000
_cell.length_b   1.000
_cell.length_c   1.000
_cell.angle_alpha   90.00
_cell.angle_beta   90.00
_cell.angle_gamma   90.00
#
_symmetry.space_group_name_H-M   'P 1'
#
loop_
_entity.id
_entity.type
_entity.pdbx_description
1 polymer ?
#
loop_
_entity_poly.entity_id
_entity_poly.type
_entity_poly.pdbx_seq_one_letter_code
_entity_poly.pdbx_strand_id
1 'polypeptide(L)' 'MQGVNQTIMQDMQILRAHDVLSSVSKVECYVCGKGIDDGHTITAKTLPHGIVLFCDVHYSLQ' A
#
# COMPACT_ATOMS: atom_id res chain seq x y z
N MET A 1 -44.63 4.34 -13.21
CA MET A 1 -43.16 4.49 -13.22
C MET A 1 -42.57 3.14 -12.81
N GLN A 2 -42.10 2.33 -13.75
CA GLN A 2 -41.47 1.04 -13.44
C GLN A 2 -40.03 1.31 -13.01
N GLY A 3 -39.76 1.12 -11.72
CA GLY A 3 -38.42 1.23 -11.15
C GLY A 3 -37.55 0.09 -11.65
N VAL A 4 -36.65 0.39 -12.58
CA VAL A 4 -35.60 -0.53 -13.02
C VAL A 4 -34.63 -0.70 -11.85
N ASN A 5 -34.64 -1.87 -11.22
CA ASN A 5 -33.59 -2.27 -10.29
C ASN A 5 -32.32 -2.52 -11.10
N GLN A 6 -31.48 -1.50 -11.23
CA GLN A 6 -30.15 -1.63 -11.79
C GLN A 6 -29.26 -2.31 -10.75
N THR A 7 -29.14 -3.64 -10.85
CA THR A 7 -28.20 -4.41 -10.02
C THR A 7 -26.78 -3.93 -10.33
N ILE A 8 -26.16 -3.20 -9.40
CA ILE A 8 -24.77 -2.78 -9.51
C ILE A 8 -23.90 -4.00 -9.21
N MET A 9 -23.45 -4.69 -10.25
CA MET A 9 -22.47 -5.77 -10.12
C MET A 9 -21.08 -5.14 -9.94
N GLN A 10 -20.59 -5.09 -8.70
CA GLN A 10 -19.20 -4.73 -8.42
C GLN A 10 -18.30 -5.95 -8.67
N ASP A 11 -17.29 -5.78 -9.52
CA ASP A 11 -16.24 -6.78 -9.73
C ASP A 11 -15.48 -6.97 -8.40
N MET A 12 -15.75 -8.08 -7.71
CA MET A 12 -15.10 -8.47 -6.47
C MET A 12 -13.67 -8.94 -6.76
N GLN A 13 -12.80 -8.00 -7.15
CA GLN A 13 -11.37 -8.26 -7.38
C GLN A 13 -10.66 -8.78 -6.12
N ILE A 14 -11.29 -8.63 -4.94
CA ILE A 14 -10.85 -9.17 -3.65
C ILE A 14 -10.78 -10.71 -3.67
N LEU A 15 -11.62 -11.40 -4.46
CA LEU A 15 -11.59 -12.86 -4.60
C LEU A 15 -10.49 -13.35 -5.55
N ARG A 16 -9.95 -12.46 -6.39
CA ARG A 16 -8.68 -12.70 -7.08
C ARG A 16 -7.58 -12.37 -6.11
N ALA A 17 -7.32 -13.28 -5.18
CA ALA A 17 -6.06 -13.33 -4.45
C ALA A 17 -4.94 -13.48 -5.49
N HIS A 18 -4.51 -12.36 -6.05
CA HIS A 18 -3.21 -12.26 -6.65
C HIS A 18 -2.26 -12.45 -5.46
N ASP A 19 -1.76 -13.67 -5.29
CA ASP A 19 -0.60 -13.90 -4.44
C ASP A 19 0.46 -12.93 -4.93
N VAL A 20 0.62 -11.83 -4.21
CA VAL A 20 1.58 -10.79 -4.55
C VAL A 20 2.95 -11.43 -4.35
N LEU A 21 3.52 -11.93 -5.44
CA LEU A 21 4.88 -12.47 -5.50
C LEU A 21 5.86 -11.31 -5.34
N SER A 22 5.99 -10.83 -4.11
CA SER A 22 6.97 -9.83 -3.73
C SER A 22 8.20 -10.53 -3.16
N SER A 23 9.38 -10.15 -3.66
CA SER A 23 10.66 -10.52 -3.03
C SER A 23 10.94 -9.71 -1.76
N VAL A 24 10.12 -8.70 -1.46
CA VAL A 24 10.30 -7.82 -0.30
C VAL A 24 9.76 -8.53 0.94
N SER A 25 10.67 -8.96 1.81
CA SER A 25 10.35 -9.66 3.06
C SER A 25 9.97 -8.72 4.21
N LYS A 26 10.26 -7.42 4.10
CA LYS A 26 10.03 -6.43 5.16
C LYS A 26 9.82 -5.03 4.59
N VAL A 27 8.74 -4.37 4.99
CA VAL A 27 8.39 -3.01 4.56
C VAL A 27 8.34 -2.11 5.79
N GLU A 28 9.47 -1.47 6.10
CA GLU A 28 9.66 -0.65 7.30
C GLU A 28 10.29 0.70 6.95
N CYS A 29 9.95 1.71 7.75
CA CYS A 29 10.56 3.03 7.64
C CYS A 29 12.05 2.97 8.01
N TYR A 30 12.88 3.52 7.12
CA TYR A 30 14.32 3.64 7.32
C TYR A 30 14.71 4.42 8.59
N VAL A 31 13.87 5.36 9.04
CA VAL A 31 14.18 6.26 10.17
C VAL A 31 13.84 5.64 11.52
N CYS A 32 12.64 5.08 11.68
CA CYS A 32 12.15 4.58 12.98
C CYS A 32 11.94 3.07 13.04
N GLY A 33 12.17 2.35 11.94
CA GLY A 33 11.97 0.90 11.85
C GLY A 33 10.51 0.46 11.89
N LYS A 34 9.55 1.39 11.97
CA LYS A 34 8.12 1.04 12.01
C LYS A 34 7.61 0.66 10.63
N GLY A 35 6.84 -0.41 10.57
CA GLY A 35 6.26 -0.95 9.35
C GLY A 35 4.76 -0.76 9.22
N ILE A 36 4.19 -1.43 8.23
CA ILE A 36 2.74 -1.43 8.00
C ILE A 36 2.00 -2.09 9.17
N ASP A 37 2.60 -3.13 9.77
CA ASP A 37 2.06 -3.84 10.93
C ASP A 37 1.95 -2.95 12.17
N ASP A 38 2.70 -1.83 12.23
CA ASP A 38 2.60 -0.82 13.29
C ASP A 38 1.50 0.22 13.03
N GLY A 39 0.70 0.05 11.97
CA GLY A 39 -0.36 0.98 11.57
C GLY A 39 0.13 2.21 10.79
N HIS A 40 1.37 2.16 10.27
CA HIS A 40 1.94 3.25 9.48
C HIS A 40 1.76 3.02 7.97
N THR A 41 1.61 4.12 7.23
CA THR A 41 1.67 4.07 5.77
C THR A 41 3.12 4.19 5.34
N ILE A 42 3.64 3.21 4.61
CA ILE A 42 5.03 3.22 4.11
C ILE A 42 5.06 3.64 2.65
N THR A 43 5.90 4.63 2.34
CA THR A 43 6.12 5.14 0.97
C THR A 43 7.55 4.89 0.53
N ALA A 44 7.72 4.34 -0.67
CA ALA A 44 9.01 4.20 -1.30
C ALA A 44 9.39 5.48 -2.08
N LYS A 45 10.56 6.05 -1.80
CA LYS A 45 11.16 7.16 -2.55
C LYS A 45 12.41 6.70 -3.27
N THR A 46 12.55 7.08 -4.53
CA THR A 46 13.78 6.85 -5.30
C THR A 46 14.76 7.99 -5.04
N LEU A 47 15.91 7.69 -4.47
CA LEU A 47 17.05 8.58 -4.27
C LEU A 47 18.18 8.20 -5.24
N PRO A 48 19.20 9.05 -5.44
CA PRO A 48 20.34 8.74 -6.33
C PRO A 48 21.08 7.45 -5.96
N HIS A 49 21.04 7.04 -4.69
CA HIS A 49 21.72 5.84 -4.17
C HIS A 49 20.81 4.61 -4.06
N GLY A 50 19.55 4.69 -4.51
CA GLY A 50 18.59 3.60 -4.44
C GLY A 50 17.23 4.00 -3.86
N ILE A 51 16.43 3.01 -3.51
CA ILE A 51 15.07 3.20 -2.97
C ILE A 51 15.12 3.20 -1.45
N VAL A 52 14.48 4.20 -0.82
CA VAL A 52 14.36 4.33 0.63
C VAL A 52 12.89 4.40 1.03
N LEU A 53 12.56 3.77 2.15
CA LEU A 53 11.19 3.68 2.67
C LEU A 53 10.97 4.66 3.83
N PHE A 54 9.89 5.43 3.78
CA PHE A 54 9.51 6.39 4.83
C PHE A 54 8.07 6.15 5.30
N CYS A 55 7.82 6.24 6.61
CA CYS A 55 6.46 6.26 7.14
C CYS A 55 5.80 7.64 6.94
N ASP A 56 4.49 7.71 7.15
CA ASP A 56 3.69 8.95 7.11
C ASP A 56 4.27 10.09 7.95
N VAL A 57 4.86 9.77 9.12
CA VAL A 57 5.51 10.76 10.01
C VAL A 57 6.84 11.27 9.44
N HIS A 58 7.62 10.39 8.82
CA HIS A 58 8.98 10.68 8.34
C HIS A 58 9.06 10.99 6.85
N TYR A 59 7.94 10.97 6.14
CA TYR A 59 7.87 11.24 4.70
C TYR A 59 8.42 12.63 4.31
N SER A 60 8.23 13.60 5.19
CA SER A 60 8.64 15.01 5.00
C SER A 60 10.12 15.27 5.21
N LEU A 61 10.93 14.29 5.62
CA LEU A 61 12.39 14.42 5.81
C LEU A 61 13.18 14.51 4.48
N GLN A 62 12.58 15.13 3.46
CA GLN A 62 13.19 15.33 2.14
C GLN A 62 14.19 16.48 2.12
#